data_AF-A0A2S9FLK0-F1
#
_entry.id   AF-A0A2S9FLK0-F1
#
_cell.length_a   1.000
_cell.length_b   1.000
_cell.length_c   1.000
_cell.angle_alpha   90.00
_cell.angle_beta   90.00
_cell.angle_gamma   90.00
#
_symmetry.space_group_name_H-M   'P 1'
#
loop_
_entity.id
_entity.type
_entity.pdbx_description
1 polymer ?
#
loop_
_entity_poly.entity_id
_entity_poly.type
_entity_poly.pdbx_seq_one_letter_code
_entity_poly.pdbx_strand_id
1 'polypeptide(L)'
;MKSLNARLAAELEVAEARVAAAVRLLDEGATVPFIARYRKEATGSLDDGQLRTLEERLGYLRELDDRRNAVLASIKEQGKLTDELTSALMAADTKARVEDIYLPYKPKRRTKAQIAREAGLEPLADRLLGDPTQVPDEVAAGFVSDVVADTVAAL
;
A
#
# COMPACT_ATOMS: atom_id res chain seq x y z
N MET A 1 0.77 -20.56 1.12
CA MET A 1 1.42 -19.77 0.06
C MET A 1 2.91 -20.11 0.05
N LYS A 2 3.54 -20.25 -1.13
CA LYS A 2 5.00 -20.44 -1.22
C LYS A 2 5.72 -19.17 -0.74
N SER A 3 6.95 -19.32 -0.24
CA SER A 3 7.81 -18.16 0.07
C SER A 3 8.09 -17.34 -1.19
N LEU A 4 8.48 -16.07 -1.03
CA LEU A 4 8.93 -15.21 -2.12
C LEU A 4 10.02 -15.89 -2.98
N ASN A 5 11.02 -16.45 -2.32
CA ASN A 5 12.14 -17.13 -2.98
C ASN A 5 11.67 -18.39 -3.72
N ALA A 6 10.76 -19.18 -3.14
CA ALA A 6 10.21 -20.37 -3.78
C ALA A 6 9.33 -20.03 -5.01
N ARG A 7 8.65 -18.88 -5.01
CA ARG A 7 7.90 -18.39 -6.17
C ARG A 7 8.86 -17.98 -7.30
N LEU A 8 9.87 -17.18 -6.99
CA LEU A 8 10.91 -16.78 -7.94
C LEU A 8 11.68 -17.99 -8.50
N ALA A 9 12.01 -18.96 -7.64
CA ALA A 9 12.68 -20.19 -8.03
C ALA A 9 11.86 -20.99 -9.06
N ALA A 10 10.54 -21.06 -8.85
CA ALA A 10 9.64 -21.73 -9.79
C ALA A 10 9.50 -20.95 -11.10
N GLU A 11 9.41 -19.61 -11.06
CA GLU A 11 9.31 -18.77 -12.27
C GLU A 11 10.59 -18.80 -13.13
N LEU A 12 11.76 -18.85 -12.49
CA LEU A 12 13.07 -18.83 -13.16
C LEU A 12 13.63 -20.23 -13.45
N GLU A 13 12.94 -21.29 -13.01
CA GLU A 13 13.40 -22.69 -13.10
C GLU A 13 14.80 -22.92 -12.49
N VAL A 14 15.08 -22.28 -11.35
CA VAL A 14 16.36 -22.42 -10.62
C VAL A 14 16.15 -22.82 -9.17
N ALA A 15 17.19 -23.36 -8.54
CA ALA A 15 17.13 -23.73 -7.12
C ALA A 15 16.85 -22.52 -6.20
N GLU A 16 15.98 -22.69 -5.20
CA GLU A 16 15.62 -21.64 -4.24
C GLU A 16 16.83 -21.06 -3.51
N ALA A 17 17.86 -21.88 -3.22
CA ALA A 17 19.09 -21.42 -2.61
C ALA A 17 19.85 -20.38 -3.48
N ARG A 18 19.81 -20.53 -4.82
CA ARG A 18 20.43 -19.60 -5.76
C ARG A 18 19.68 -18.27 -5.79
N VAL A 19 18.35 -18.33 -5.78
CA VAL A 19 17.50 -17.14 -5.66
C VAL A 19 17.78 -16.42 -4.34
N ALA A 20 17.76 -17.15 -3.22
CA ALA A 20 17.99 -16.57 -1.90
C ALA A 20 19.35 -15.84 -1.81
N ALA A 21 20.39 -16.40 -2.42
CA ALA A 21 21.70 -15.76 -2.47
C ALA A 21 21.69 -14.49 -3.34
N ALA A 22 21.04 -14.51 -4.50
CA ALA A 22 20.92 -13.33 -5.37
C ALA A 22 20.09 -12.22 -4.71
N VAL A 23 18.94 -12.57 -4.11
CA VAL A 23 18.07 -11.63 -3.37
C VAL A 23 18.85 -10.95 -2.25
N ARG A 24 19.61 -11.70 -1.45
CA ARG A 24 20.44 -11.13 -0.39
C ARG A 24 21.44 -10.10 -0.92
N LEU A 25 22.12 -10.41 -2.03
CA LEU A 25 23.08 -9.48 -2.64
C LEU A 25 22.39 -8.21 -3.16
N LEU A 26 21.22 -8.33 -3.79
CA LEU A 26 20.43 -7.18 -4.25
C LEU A 26 19.98 -6.31 -3.07
N ASP A 27 19.55 -6.94 -1.97
CA ASP A 27 19.14 -6.23 -0.74
C ASP A 27 20.31 -5.53 -0.04
N GLU A 28 21.52 -6.07 -0.16
CA GLU A 28 22.78 -5.42 0.27
C GLU A 28 23.22 -4.28 -0.68
N GLY A 29 22.47 -4.01 -1.75
CA GLY A 29 22.72 -2.93 -2.71
C GLY A 29 23.65 -3.31 -3.86
N ALA A 30 23.97 -4.59 -4.04
CA ALA A 30 24.74 -5.03 -5.20
C ALA A 30 23.90 -4.91 -6.47
N THR A 31 24.50 -4.45 -7.57
CA THR A 31 23.81 -4.34 -8.87
C THR A 31 23.88 -5.65 -9.65
N VAL A 32 22.93 -5.87 -10.57
CA VAL A 32 22.95 -7.06 -11.46
C VAL A 32 24.29 -7.24 -12.19
N PRO A 33 24.89 -6.23 -12.85
CA PRO A 33 26.20 -6.38 -13.49
C PRO A 33 27.31 -6.77 -12.50
N PHE A 34 27.26 -6.26 -11.27
CA PHE A 34 28.23 -6.61 -10.24
C PHE A 34 28.07 -8.07 -9.81
N ILE A 35 26.84 -8.53 -9.57
CA ILE A 35 26.57 -9.92 -9.17
C ILE A 35 27.00 -10.87 -10.30
N ALA A 36 26.58 -10.57 -11.53
CA ALA A 36 26.88 -11.37 -12.71
C ALA A 36 28.38 -11.49 -12.97
N ARG A 37 29.19 -10.48 -12.62
CA ARG A 37 30.64 -10.49 -12.86
C ARG A 37 31.47 -11.00 -11.68
N TYR A 38 31.10 -10.64 -10.45
CA TYR A 38 31.96 -10.80 -9.26
C TYR A 38 31.36 -11.71 -8.17
N ARG A 39 30.10 -12.17 -8.32
CA ARG A 39 29.43 -13.04 -7.34
C ARG A 39 28.80 -14.30 -7.98
N LYS A 40 29.35 -14.75 -9.10
CA LYS A 40 28.88 -15.95 -9.81
C LYS A 40 28.79 -17.17 -8.90
N GLU A 41 29.83 -17.47 -8.14
CA GLU A 41 29.84 -18.65 -7.26
C GLU A 41 28.76 -18.59 -6.17
N ALA A 42 28.51 -17.40 -5.62
CA ALA A 42 27.51 -17.19 -4.58
C ALA A 42 26.08 -17.47 -5.09
N THR A 43 25.80 -17.21 -6.37
CA THR A 43 24.48 -17.43 -6.98
C THR A 43 24.39 -18.73 -7.77
N GLY A 44 25.43 -19.59 -7.73
CA GLY A 44 25.49 -20.81 -8.55
C GLY A 44 25.57 -20.52 -10.05
N SER A 45 26.17 -19.40 -10.43
CA SER A 45 26.36 -18.91 -11.81
C SER A 45 25.04 -18.54 -12.52
N LEU A 46 24.18 -17.76 -11.86
CA LEU A 46 23.09 -17.09 -12.58
C LEU A 46 23.68 -16.11 -13.61
N ASP A 47 23.17 -16.13 -14.83
CA ASP A 47 23.59 -15.19 -15.88
C ASP A 47 22.91 -13.81 -15.75
N ASP A 48 23.36 -12.84 -16.57
CA ASP A 48 22.84 -11.46 -16.53
C ASP A 48 21.34 -11.40 -16.83
N GLY A 49 20.84 -12.23 -17.75
CA GLY A 49 19.43 -12.30 -18.11
C GLY A 49 18.60 -12.82 -16.93
N GLN A 50 19.01 -13.94 -16.33
CA GLN A 50 18.37 -14.51 -15.16
C GLN A 50 18.34 -13.54 -13.99
N LEU A 51 19.44 -12.81 -13.74
CA LEU A 51 19.52 -11.84 -12.65
C LEU A 51 18.62 -10.62 -12.87
N ARG A 52 18.50 -10.12 -14.12
CA ARG A 52 17.56 -9.03 -14.44
C ARG A 52 16.10 -9.46 -14.24
N THR A 53 15.73 -10.63 -14.76
CA THR A 53 14.39 -11.17 -14.55
C THR A 53 14.13 -11.39 -13.06
N LEU A 54 15.10 -11.90 -12.30
CA LEU A 54 14.98 -12.02 -10.86
C LEU A 54 14.72 -10.68 -10.18
N GLU A 55 15.49 -9.64 -10.49
CA GLU A 55 15.34 -8.30 -9.90
C GLU A 55 13.96 -7.69 -10.18
N GLU A 56 13.51 -7.75 -11.44
CA GLU A 56 12.18 -7.27 -11.84
C GLU A 56 11.06 -8.01 -11.11
N ARG A 57 11.12 -9.34 -11.11
CA ARG A 57 10.11 -10.19 -10.48
C ARG A 57 10.12 -10.05 -8.96
N LEU A 58 11.29 -9.90 -8.34
CA LEU A 58 11.44 -9.65 -6.91
C LEU A 58 10.69 -8.38 -6.51
N GLY A 59 10.88 -7.28 -7.24
CA GLY A 59 10.17 -6.02 -7.01
C GLY A 59 8.65 -6.19 -7.12
N TYR A 60 8.19 -6.79 -8.22
CA TYR A 60 6.75 -7.02 -8.43
C TYR A 60 6.11 -7.84 -7.31
N LEU A 61 6.76 -8.93 -6.90
CA LEU A 61 6.24 -9.85 -5.90
C LEU A 61 6.23 -9.24 -4.49
N ARG A 62 7.23 -8.41 -4.15
CA ARG A 62 7.24 -7.63 -2.91
C ARG A 62 6.05 -6.66 -2.88
N GLU A 63 5.86 -5.90 -3.94
CA GLU A 63 4.73 -4.96 -4.04
C GLU A 63 3.37 -5.67 -3.98
N LEU A 64 3.26 -6.87 -4.55
CA LEU A 64 2.07 -7.71 -4.43
C LEU A 64 1.83 -8.16 -2.99
N ASP A 65 2.86 -8.67 -2.32
CA ASP A 65 2.76 -9.16 -0.95
C ASP A 65 2.46 -8.02 0.04
N ASP A 66 3.10 -6.86 -0.12
CA ASP A 66 2.83 -5.65 0.65
C ASP A 66 1.39 -5.18 0.46
N ARG A 67 0.92 -5.16 -0.80
CA ARG A 67 -0.47 -4.77 -1.09
C ARG A 67 -1.47 -5.75 -0.50
N ARG A 68 -1.21 -7.06 -0.59
CA ARG A 68 -2.04 -8.11 0.03
C ARG A 68 -2.12 -7.91 1.55
N ASN A 69 -1.00 -7.65 2.21
CA ASN A 69 -0.94 -7.43 3.65
C ASN A 69 -1.73 -6.18 4.07
N ALA A 70 -1.60 -5.08 3.32
CA ALA A 70 -2.37 -3.86 3.56
C ALA A 70 -3.88 -4.07 3.41
N VAL A 71 -4.30 -4.85 2.40
CA VAL A 71 -5.71 -5.22 2.20
C VAL A 71 -6.23 -6.10 3.35
N LEU A 72 -5.47 -7.11 3.76
CA LEU A 72 -5.83 -7.96 4.89
C LEU A 72 -6.01 -7.13 6.18
N ALA A 73 -5.07 -6.23 6.46
CA ALA A 73 -5.16 -5.33 7.60
C ALA A 73 -6.42 -4.45 7.53
N SER A 74 -6.67 -3.81 6.39
CA SER A 74 -7.84 -2.94 6.22
C SER A 74 -9.17 -3.67 6.38
N ILE A 75 -9.29 -4.90 5.88
CA ILE A 75 -10.51 -5.71 6.03
C ILE A 75 -10.65 -6.19 7.49
N LYS A 76 -9.55 -6.54 8.14
CA LYS A 76 -9.53 -6.93 9.56
C LYS A 76 -9.94 -5.79 10.48
N GLU A 77 -9.45 -4.59 10.24
CA GLU A 77 -9.84 -3.37 10.99
C GLU A 77 -11.33 -3.07 10.89
N GLN A 78 -11.98 -3.44 9.78
CA GLN A 78 -13.43 -3.34 9.62
C GLN A 78 -14.21 -4.47 10.30
N GLY A 79 -13.53 -5.46 10.90
CA GLY A 79 -14.16 -6.65 11.48
C GLY A 79 -14.78 -7.60 10.45
N LYS A 80 -14.37 -7.50 9.18
CA LYS A 80 -14.98 -8.24 8.05
C LYS A 80 -14.11 -9.37 7.50
N LEU A 81 -12.93 -9.61 8.09
CA LEU A 81 -12.01 -10.61 7.58
C LEU A 81 -12.50 -12.02 7.95
N THR A 82 -12.80 -12.84 6.95
CA THR A 82 -13.18 -14.25 7.12
C THR A 82 -12.05 -15.17 6.64
N ASP A 83 -12.16 -16.46 6.97
CA ASP A 83 -11.20 -17.48 6.54
C ASP A 83 -11.25 -17.67 5.01
N GLU A 84 -12.43 -17.53 4.40
CA GLU A 84 -12.60 -17.58 2.95
C GLU A 84 -11.92 -16.40 2.27
N LEU A 85 -12.08 -15.18 2.80
CA LEU A 85 -11.40 -13.99 2.28
C LEU A 85 -9.89 -14.06 2.45
N THR A 86 -9.43 -14.56 3.60
CA THR A 86 -8.02 -14.78 3.85
C THR A 86 -7.46 -15.76 2.82
N SER A 87 -8.15 -16.89 2.60
CA SER A 87 -7.75 -17.89 1.61
C SER A 87 -7.75 -17.32 0.19
N ALA A 88 -8.77 -16.54 -0.19
CA ALA A 88 -8.86 -15.90 -1.50
C ALA A 88 -7.72 -14.90 -1.74
N LEU A 89 -7.36 -14.09 -0.74
CA LEU A 89 -6.25 -13.14 -0.81
C LEU A 89 -4.89 -13.85 -0.87
N MET A 90 -4.71 -14.94 -0.11
CA MET A 90 -3.48 -15.74 -0.14
C MET A 90 -3.29 -16.50 -1.47
N ALA A 91 -4.38 -16.78 -2.18
CA ALA A 91 -4.37 -17.38 -3.52
C ALA A 91 -4.34 -16.34 -4.66
N ALA A 92 -4.36 -15.04 -4.35
CA ALA A 92 -4.30 -14.00 -5.37
C ALA A 92 -2.86 -13.82 -5.88
N ASP A 93 -2.65 -14.26 -7.12
CA ASP A 93 -1.33 -14.24 -7.78
C ASP A 93 -1.01 -12.93 -8.51
N THR A 94 -1.99 -12.02 -8.62
CA THR A 94 -1.83 -10.73 -9.29
C THR A 94 -2.34 -9.58 -8.44
N LYS A 95 -1.74 -8.39 -8.61
CA LYS A 95 -2.21 -7.17 -7.94
C LYS A 95 -3.65 -6.82 -8.29
N ALA A 96 -4.05 -7.05 -9.55
CA ALA A 96 -5.42 -6.84 -10.00
C ALA A 96 -6.40 -7.73 -9.22
N ARG A 97 -6.08 -9.01 -9.04
CA ARG A 97 -6.93 -9.93 -8.28
C ARG A 97 -7.06 -9.52 -6.80
N VAL A 98 -5.98 -9.01 -6.21
CA VAL A 98 -6.02 -8.44 -4.85
C VAL A 98 -6.98 -7.25 -4.79
N GLU A 99 -6.93 -6.33 -5.77
CA GLU A 99 -7.85 -5.18 -5.83
C GLU A 99 -9.31 -5.60 -6.04
N ASP A 100 -9.58 -6.58 -6.90
CA ASP A 100 -10.94 -7.07 -7.15
C ASP A 100 -11.57 -7.64 -5.87
N ILE A 101 -10.78 -8.41 -5.09
CA ILE A 101 -11.24 -8.94 -3.80
C ILE A 101 -11.44 -7.81 -2.79
N TYR A 102 -10.57 -6.80 -2.80
CA TYR A 102 -10.64 -5.66 -1.88
C TYR A 102 -11.80 -4.70 -2.20
N LEU A 103 -12.25 -4.63 -3.45
CA LEU A 103 -13.18 -3.62 -3.94
C LEU A 103 -14.44 -3.41 -3.06
N PRO A 104 -15.11 -4.46 -2.56
CA PRO A 104 -16.29 -4.30 -1.68
C PRO A 104 -15.97 -3.74 -0.29
N TYR A 105 -14.71 -3.82 0.13
CA TYR A 105 -14.24 -3.43 1.47
C TYR A 105 -13.46 -2.11 1.44
N LYS A 106 -13.13 -1.60 0.26
CA LYS A 106 -12.37 -0.36 0.12
C LYS A 106 -13.14 0.79 0.79
N PRO A 107 -12.58 1.41 1.85
CA PRO A 107 -13.24 2.53 2.51
C PRO A 107 -13.54 3.62 1.50
N LYS A 108 -14.78 4.11 1.51
CA LYS A 108 -15.13 5.29 0.73
C LYS A 108 -14.30 6.44 1.29
N ARG A 109 -13.62 7.19 0.41
CA ARG A 109 -12.85 8.37 0.83
C ARG A 109 -13.82 9.31 1.54
N ARG A 110 -13.53 9.60 2.81
CA ARG A 110 -14.21 10.69 3.51
C ARG A 110 -13.83 11.98 2.81
N THR A 111 -14.82 12.71 2.30
CA THR A 111 -14.56 14.00 1.66
C THR A 111 -14.19 15.03 2.72
N LYS A 112 -13.46 16.08 2.33
CA LYS A 112 -13.20 17.22 3.24
C LYS A 112 -14.52 17.78 3.81
N ALA A 113 -15.58 17.81 3.01
CA ALA A 113 -16.91 18.21 3.45
C ALA A 113 -17.51 17.27 4.52
N GLN A 114 -17.36 15.94 4.38
CA GLN A 114 -17.81 15.00 5.42
C GLN A 114 -17.03 15.17 6.71
N ILE A 115 -15.71 15.38 6.62
CA ILE A 115 -14.86 15.64 7.78
C ILE A 115 -15.28 16.95 8.46
N ALA A 116 -15.52 18.01 7.69
CA ALA A 116 -15.98 19.31 8.22
C ALA A 116 -17.35 19.20 8.90
N ARG A 117 -18.31 18.47 8.31
CA ARG A 117 -19.63 18.23 8.94
C ARG A 117 -19.51 17.45 10.25
N GLU A 118 -18.71 16.39 10.28
CA GLU A 118 -18.45 15.62 11.51
C GLU A 118 -17.73 16.43 12.58
N ALA A 119 -16.92 17.43 12.17
CA ALA A 119 -16.32 18.42 13.07
C ALA A 119 -17.29 19.54 13.50
N GLY A 120 -18.55 19.49 13.08
CA GLY A 120 -19.57 20.46 13.47
C GLY A 120 -19.52 21.79 12.70
N LEU A 121 -18.87 21.84 11.53
CA LEU A 121 -18.73 23.06 10.72
C LEU A 121 -19.91 23.33 9.77
N GLU A 122 -20.92 22.47 9.75
CA GLU A 122 -22.13 22.68 8.91
C GLU A 122 -22.86 24.00 9.25
N PRO A 123 -23.08 24.36 10.53
CA PRO A 123 -23.72 25.62 10.87
C PRO A 123 -22.87 26.86 10.54
N LEU A 124 -21.53 26.73 10.47
CA LEU A 124 -20.65 27.82 10.02
C LEU A 124 -20.88 28.11 8.54
N ALA A 125 -20.91 27.05 7.72
CA ALA A 125 -21.19 27.18 6.29
C ALA A 125 -22.58 27.77 6.03
N ASP A 126 -23.61 27.31 6.75
CA ASP A 126 -24.98 27.82 6.61
C ASP A 126 -25.10 29.31 6.98
N ARG A 127 -24.39 29.76 8.02
CA ARG A 127 -24.39 31.17 8.45
C ARG A 127 -23.75 32.08 7.40
N LEU A 128 -22.55 31.73 6.92
CA LEU A 128 -21.82 32.52 5.93
C LEU A 128 -22.53 32.52 4.57
N LEU A 129 -23.19 31.42 4.21
CA LEU A 129 -23.98 31.34 2.99
C LEU A 129 -25.29 32.14 3.10
N GLY A 130 -25.94 32.11 4.27
CA GLY A 130 -27.22 32.78 4.53
C GLY A 130 -27.11 34.29 4.69
N ASP A 131 -25.96 34.81 5.13
CA ASP A 131 -25.70 36.23 5.30
C ASP A 131 -24.27 36.61 4.89
N PRO A 132 -24.06 37.02 3.62
CA PRO A 132 -22.75 37.42 3.10
C PRO A 132 -22.17 38.68 3.73
N THR A 133 -22.91 39.39 4.60
CA THR A 133 -22.40 40.59 5.29
C THR A 133 -21.60 40.26 6.54
N GLN A 134 -21.61 39.00 6.98
CA GLN A 134 -20.84 38.53 8.13
C GLN A 134 -19.34 38.52 7.83
N VAL A 135 -18.54 38.79 8.85
CA VAL A 135 -17.08 38.66 8.77
C VAL A 135 -16.70 37.20 8.99
N PRO A 136 -16.17 36.47 7.99
CA PRO A 136 -15.96 35.03 8.08
C PRO A 136 -15.11 34.58 9.28
N ASP A 137 -14.01 35.30 9.54
CA ASP A 137 -13.12 35.01 10.67
C ASP A 137 -13.81 35.14 12.03
N GLU A 138 -14.69 36.14 12.20
CA GLU A 138 -15.40 36.37 13.47
C GLU A 138 -16.42 35.27 13.75
N VAL A 139 -17.12 34.80 12.72
CA VAL A 139 -18.08 33.70 12.85
C VAL A 139 -17.35 32.37 13.06
N ALA A 140 -16.24 32.15 12.34
CA ALA A 140 -15.41 30.95 12.43
C ALA A 140 -14.74 30.78 13.81
N ALA A 141 -14.45 31.88 14.52
CA ALA A 141 -13.88 31.84 15.87
C ALA A 141 -14.73 31.01 16.86
N GLY A 142 -16.06 30.97 16.66
CA GLY A 142 -16.98 30.16 17.46
C GLY A 142 -16.94 28.65 17.19
N PHE A 143 -16.19 28.21 16.18
CA PHE A 143 -16.09 26.81 15.74
C PHE A 143 -14.70 26.21 15.95
N VAL A 144 -13.75 26.97 16.51
CA VAL A 144 -12.45 26.45 16.96
C VAL A 144 -12.66 25.47 18.11
N SER A 145 -12.00 24.31 18.05
CA SER A 145 -12.14 23.22 19.02
C SER A 145 -10.89 22.33 19.02
N ASP A 146 -10.86 21.30 19.86
CA ASP A 146 -9.76 20.31 19.87
C ASP A 146 -9.57 19.61 18.50
N VAL A 147 -10.60 19.59 17.65
CA VAL A 147 -10.57 19.00 16.31
C VAL A 147 -10.47 20.03 15.18
N VAL A 148 -10.61 21.34 15.46
CA VAL A 148 -10.49 22.45 14.51
C VAL A 148 -9.53 23.49 15.10
N ALA A 149 -8.28 23.49 14.62
CA ALA A 149 -7.16 24.16 15.29
C ALA A 149 -7.26 25.70 15.34
N ASP A 150 -7.78 26.31 14.28
CA ASP A 150 -7.88 27.76 14.14
C ASP A 150 -9.00 28.15 13.16
N THR A 151 -9.24 29.46 13.01
CA THR A 151 -10.26 29.99 12.10
C THR A 151 -9.95 29.67 10.63
N VAL A 152 -8.67 29.54 10.27
CA VAL A 152 -8.24 29.20 8.91
C VAL A 152 -8.59 27.74 8.58
N ALA A 153 -8.49 26.83 9.55
CA ALA A 153 -8.90 25.44 9.41
C ALA A 153 -10.43 25.27 9.38
N ALA A 154 -11.17 26.21 9.97
CA ALA A 154 -12.63 26.21 9.98
C ALA A 154 -13.26 26.70 8.66
N LEU A 155 -12.56 27.55 7.90
CA LEU A 155 -12.98 28.13 6.62
C LEU A 155 -12.53 27.29 5.40
#